data_AF-A0A955DZX8-F1
#
_entry.id   AF-A0A955DZX8-F1
#
_cell.length_a   1.000
_cell.length_b   1.000
_cell.length_c   1.000
_cell.angle_alpha   90.00
_cell.angle_beta   90.00
_cell.angle_gamma   90.00
#
_symmetry.space_group_name_H-M   'P 1'
#
loop_
_entity.id
_entity.type
_entity.pdbx_description
1 polymer ?
#
loop_
_entity_poly.entity_id
_entity_poly.type
_entity_poly.pdbx_seq_one_letter_code
_entity_poly.pdbx_strand_id
1 'polypeptide(L)'
;MHKNSKLFDRTDLLPREKIETLGSSHLTDAELLAIILRTGVSGVGVIELSTNILSQLGGLRCVINAPKEQLLKVKGLGPAKISSLLALKEMFARLTTVENIRNRKISSPKDVFEVVRSRLMNQEVEHLYLLNLDTRNNLISLDLLTIGTVNQTLVSCREIFRMALLKGAVSIILVHNHPSNDPTPSSEDISLTKILAEFGKGLGINLIDHVVVSDSEFISIKSMFQLDSAKGQRDDEENFGNKSLHNNQEIRSQDRVHIPINSYNKSFSHKFVYKQALL
;
A
#
# COMPACT_ATOMS: atom_id res chain seq x y z
N MET A 1 32.02 53.11 10.11
CA MET A 1 31.89 52.26 8.92
C MET A 1 30.67 51.36 9.08
N HIS A 2 29.51 51.81 8.60
CA HIS A 2 28.28 51.02 8.63
C HIS A 2 28.41 49.85 7.65
N LYS A 3 28.51 48.61 8.17
CA LYS A 3 28.26 47.42 7.36
C LYS A 3 26.75 47.35 7.12
N ASN A 4 26.35 47.75 5.92
CA ASN A 4 25.01 47.53 5.41
C ASN A 4 24.82 46.01 5.20
N SER A 5 24.27 45.33 6.20
CA SER A 5 23.72 43.99 6.01
C SER A 5 22.42 44.13 5.24
N LYS A 6 22.51 44.19 3.91
CA LYS A 6 21.36 43.90 3.05
C LYS A 6 20.94 42.47 3.39
N LEU A 7 19.87 42.34 4.17
CA LEU A 7 19.03 41.16 4.19
C LEU A 7 18.61 40.92 2.74
N PHE A 8 19.29 40.01 2.04
CA PHE A 8 18.82 39.52 0.76
C PHE A 8 17.42 38.95 1.00
N ASP A 9 16.45 39.49 0.28
CA ASP A 9 15.11 38.94 0.29
C ASP A 9 15.23 37.49 -0.20
N ARG A 10 14.82 36.53 0.64
CA ARG A 10 15.12 35.10 0.44
C ARG A 10 14.34 34.49 -0.74
N THR A 11 13.54 35.32 -1.40
CA THR A 11 12.79 35.10 -2.64
C THR A 11 13.62 35.28 -3.91
N ASP A 12 14.80 35.91 -3.86
CA ASP A 12 15.62 36.24 -5.04
C ASP A 12 16.63 35.14 -5.47
N LEU A 13 16.71 34.03 -4.73
CA LEU A 13 17.68 32.98 -5.04
C LEU A 13 17.34 32.25 -6.35
N LEU A 14 18.32 32.12 -7.24
CA LEU A 14 18.17 31.32 -8.46
C LEU A 14 17.99 29.83 -8.09
N PRO A 15 17.33 29.01 -8.92
CA PRO A 15 16.99 27.63 -8.57
C PRO A 15 18.17 26.79 -8.06
N ARG A 16 19.36 26.95 -8.66
CA ARG A 16 20.57 26.23 -8.24
C ARG A 16 21.13 26.73 -6.91
N GLU A 17 21.04 28.02 -6.65
CA GLU A 17 21.45 28.59 -5.38
C GLU A 17 20.45 28.18 -4.29
N LYS A 18 19.15 28.17 -4.62
CA LYS A 18 18.07 27.73 -3.74
C LYS A 18 18.20 26.26 -3.34
N ILE A 19 18.53 25.36 -4.28
CA ILE A 19 18.73 23.94 -3.94
C ILE A 19 19.95 23.73 -3.04
N GLU A 20 21.03 24.50 -3.25
CA GLU A 20 22.26 24.40 -2.44
C GLU A 20 22.08 24.97 -1.03
N THR A 21 21.31 26.06 -0.90
CA THR A 21 21.16 26.78 0.38
C THR A 21 19.98 26.29 1.22
N LEU A 22 18.85 25.95 0.59
CA LEU A 22 17.60 25.60 1.25
C LEU A 22 17.19 24.13 1.02
N GLY A 23 17.82 23.43 0.08
CA GLY A 23 17.48 22.05 -0.28
C GLY A 23 16.35 21.94 -1.29
N SER A 24 16.19 20.73 -1.86
CA SER A 24 15.28 20.47 -2.98
C SER A 24 13.80 20.65 -2.65
N SER A 25 13.40 20.51 -1.39
CA SER A 25 12.01 20.67 -0.94
C SER A 25 11.46 22.10 -1.06
N HIS A 26 12.34 23.10 -1.26
CA HIS A 26 11.95 24.50 -1.37
C HIS A 26 11.80 25.00 -2.81
N LEU A 27 12.05 24.12 -3.79
CA LEU A 27 11.86 24.44 -5.21
C LEU A 27 10.41 24.21 -5.61
N THR A 28 9.89 25.12 -6.41
CA THR A 28 8.64 24.89 -7.14
C THR A 28 8.86 23.91 -8.30
N ASP A 29 7.78 23.33 -8.81
CA ASP A 29 7.81 22.47 -10.00
C ASP A 29 8.51 23.12 -11.20
N ALA A 30 8.25 24.41 -11.43
CA ALA A 30 8.88 25.18 -12.49
C ALA A 30 10.39 25.31 -12.29
N GLU A 31 10.84 25.49 -11.05
CA GLU A 31 12.27 25.60 -10.73
C GLU A 31 12.98 24.25 -10.83
N LEU A 32 12.34 23.16 -10.39
CA LEU A 32 12.84 21.80 -10.59
C LEU A 32 13.04 21.52 -12.08
N LEU A 33 12.03 21.78 -12.90
CA LEU A 33 12.11 21.60 -14.34
C LEU A 33 13.18 22.52 -14.96
N ALA A 34 13.29 23.77 -14.50
CA ALA A 34 14.28 24.70 -15.00
C ALA A 34 15.73 24.24 -14.75
N ILE A 35 16.00 23.61 -13.61
CA ILE A 35 17.31 23.02 -13.33
C ILE A 35 17.65 21.91 -14.34
N ILE A 36 16.68 21.05 -14.66
CA ILE A 36 16.83 19.96 -15.64
C ILE A 36 17.02 20.50 -17.06
N LEU A 37 16.23 21.50 -17.45
CA LEU A 37 16.30 22.11 -18.78
C LEU A 37 17.55 22.99 -18.98
N ARG A 38 18.14 23.47 -17.87
CA ARG A 38 19.35 24.30 -17.76
C ARG A 38 19.24 25.71 -18.36
N THR A 39 18.66 25.85 -19.54
CA THR A 39 18.61 27.11 -20.29
C THR A 39 17.24 27.34 -20.93
N GLY A 40 16.90 28.61 -21.12
CA GLY A 40 15.70 29.03 -21.83
C GLY A 40 15.84 28.85 -23.34
N VAL A 41 15.07 29.65 -24.07
CA VAL A 41 15.25 29.85 -25.52
C VAL A 41 15.34 31.34 -25.82
N SER A 42 15.65 31.70 -27.07
CA SER A 42 15.73 33.12 -27.45
C SER A 42 14.46 33.87 -27.05
N GLY A 43 14.61 34.90 -26.21
CA GLY A 43 13.51 35.73 -25.72
C GLY A 43 12.70 35.18 -24.55
N VAL A 44 12.96 33.97 -24.06
CA VAL A 44 12.21 33.34 -22.94
C VAL A 44 13.17 32.69 -21.95
N GLY A 45 13.14 33.14 -20.69
CA GLY A 45 13.96 32.60 -19.62
C GLY A 45 13.62 31.14 -19.28
N VAL A 46 14.54 30.40 -18.66
CA VAL A 46 14.33 28.97 -18.35
C VAL A 46 13.19 28.72 -17.37
N ILE A 47 12.97 29.63 -16.42
CA ILE A 47 11.85 29.55 -15.46
C ILE A 47 10.52 29.72 -16.19
N GLU A 48 10.40 30.79 -17.00
CA GLU A 48 9.19 31.05 -17.79
C GLU A 48 8.91 29.92 -18.79
N LEU A 49 9.93 29.41 -19.47
CA LEU A 49 9.82 28.25 -20.34
C LEU A 49 9.29 27.03 -19.57
N SER A 50 9.80 26.78 -18.37
CA SER A 50 9.38 25.65 -17.53
C SER A 50 7.93 25.80 -17.08
N THR A 51 7.52 26.99 -16.65
CA THR A 51 6.12 27.30 -16.31
C THR A 51 5.19 27.07 -17.50
N ASN A 52 5.58 27.53 -18.69
CA ASN A 52 4.79 27.35 -19.92
C ASN A 52 4.65 25.86 -20.29
N ILE A 53 5.73 25.09 -20.19
CA ILE A 53 5.71 23.63 -20.46
C ILE A 53 4.79 22.92 -19.47
N LEU A 54 4.89 23.24 -18.17
CA LEU A 54 4.05 22.64 -17.13
C LEU A 54 2.58 22.97 -17.35
N SER A 55 2.26 24.22 -17.67
CA SER A 55 0.89 24.64 -17.98
C SER A 55 0.34 23.92 -19.23
N GLN A 56 1.13 23.84 -20.29
CA GLN A 56 0.73 23.19 -21.54
C GLN A 56 0.52 21.67 -21.39
N LEU A 57 1.34 20.99 -20.58
CA LEU A 57 1.28 19.53 -20.43
C LEU A 57 0.46 19.07 -19.22
N GLY A 58 0.13 19.95 -18.27
CA GLY A 58 -0.65 19.59 -17.08
C GLY A 58 0.20 19.14 -15.88
N GLY A 59 1.36 19.77 -15.66
CA GLY A 59 2.22 19.56 -14.50
C GLY A 59 3.36 18.54 -14.69
N LEU A 60 4.21 18.39 -13.67
CA LEU A 60 5.46 17.60 -13.75
C LEU A 60 5.24 16.15 -14.17
N ARG A 61 4.20 15.50 -13.62
CA ARG A 61 3.89 14.11 -13.95
C ARG A 61 3.64 13.92 -15.44
N CYS A 62 2.90 14.84 -16.06
CA CYS A 62 2.61 14.79 -17.48
C CYS A 62 3.86 15.09 -18.32
N VAL A 63 4.70 16.03 -17.90
CA VAL A 63 5.99 16.32 -18.58
C VAL A 63 6.89 15.09 -18.61
N ILE A 64 7.06 14.40 -17.47
CA ILE A 64 7.94 13.23 -17.37
C ILE A 64 7.38 12.03 -18.14
N ASN A 65 6.06 11.85 -18.16
CA ASN A 65 5.45 10.68 -18.79
C ASN A 65 5.11 10.87 -20.28
N ALA A 66 5.09 12.11 -20.78
CA ALA A 66 4.73 12.42 -22.16
C ALA A 66 5.53 11.59 -23.18
N PRO A 67 4.88 11.07 -24.24
CA PRO A 67 5.57 10.44 -25.35
C PRO A 67 6.45 11.47 -26.08
N LYS A 68 7.55 11.00 -26.68
CA LYS A 68 8.53 11.85 -27.36
C LYS A 68 7.88 12.73 -28.43
N GLU A 69 6.89 12.19 -29.13
CA GLU A 69 6.14 12.84 -30.20
C GLU A 69 5.33 14.04 -29.68
N GLN A 70 4.86 13.98 -28.44
CA GLN A 70 4.18 15.10 -27.79
C GLN A 70 5.18 16.16 -27.34
N LEU A 71 6.32 15.76 -26.77
CA LEU A 71 7.38 16.69 -26.35
C LEU A 71 7.95 17.50 -27.53
N LEU A 72 8.10 16.86 -28.70
CA LEU A 72 8.55 17.52 -29.93
C LEU A 72 7.63 18.67 -30.39
N LYS A 73 6.35 18.65 -30.01
CA LYS A 73 5.37 19.70 -30.36
C LYS A 73 5.45 20.92 -29.44
N VAL A 74 6.20 20.82 -28.34
CA VAL A 74 6.28 21.90 -27.35
C VAL A 74 7.37 22.89 -27.75
N LYS A 75 6.99 24.15 -27.94
CA LYS A 75 7.93 25.21 -28.33
C LYS A 75 9.00 25.37 -27.24
N GLY A 76 10.26 25.28 -27.67
CA GLY A 76 11.42 25.45 -26.79
C GLY A 76 12.00 24.15 -26.22
N LEU A 77 11.36 23.00 -26.48
CA LEU A 77 11.94 21.67 -26.25
C LEU A 77 12.69 21.17 -27.48
N GLY A 78 13.96 21.55 -27.59
CA GLY A 78 14.87 21.00 -28.59
C GLY A 78 15.36 19.58 -28.22
N PRO A 79 16.06 18.89 -29.14
CA PRO A 79 16.51 17.51 -28.94
C PRO A 79 17.27 17.28 -27.63
N ALA A 80 18.17 18.19 -27.25
CA ALA A 80 18.95 18.06 -26.00
C ALA A 80 18.07 18.07 -24.74
N LYS A 81 17.07 18.97 -24.67
CA LYS A 81 16.14 19.06 -23.54
C LYS A 81 15.23 17.83 -23.47
N ILE A 82 14.75 17.37 -24.63
CA ILE A 82 13.95 16.15 -24.73
C ILE A 82 14.76 14.94 -24.27
N SER A 83 16.01 14.81 -24.71
CA SER A 83 16.91 13.74 -24.25
C SER A 83 17.09 13.74 -22.73
N SER A 84 17.26 14.90 -22.09
CA SER A 84 17.32 15.00 -20.63
C SER A 84 16.04 14.51 -19.94
N LEU A 85 14.87 14.87 -20.46
CA LEU A 85 13.58 14.44 -19.90
C LEU A 85 13.36 12.94 -20.07
N LEU A 86 13.68 12.38 -21.24
CA LEU A 86 13.60 10.94 -21.49
C LEU A 86 14.58 10.16 -20.62
N ALA A 87 15.80 10.66 -20.42
CA ALA A 87 16.76 10.06 -19.50
C ALA A 87 16.24 10.07 -18.05
N LEU A 88 15.65 11.18 -17.60
CA LEU A 88 15.05 11.28 -16.28
C LEU A 88 13.88 10.29 -16.11
N LYS A 89 13.01 10.17 -17.11
CA LYS A 89 11.92 9.18 -17.16
C LYS A 89 12.47 7.75 -17.03
N GLU A 90 13.48 7.42 -17.83
CA GLU A 90 14.11 6.09 -17.81
C GLU A 90 14.81 5.80 -16.48
N MET A 91 15.50 6.78 -15.88
CA MET A 91 16.08 6.63 -14.55
C MET A 91 15.00 6.34 -13.51
N PHE A 92 13.90 7.09 -13.54
CA PHE A 92 12.78 6.84 -12.64
C PHE A 92 12.16 5.47 -12.88
N ALA A 93 11.99 5.06 -14.14
CA ALA A 93 11.54 3.73 -14.51
C ALA A 93 12.47 2.66 -13.91
N ARG A 94 13.79 2.73 -14.12
CA ARG A 94 14.77 1.78 -13.55
C ARG A 94 14.75 1.70 -12.04
N LEU A 95 14.65 2.86 -11.37
CA LEU A 95 14.58 2.93 -9.92
C LEU A 95 13.27 2.35 -9.36
N THR A 96 12.20 2.32 -10.17
CA THR A 96 10.86 1.85 -9.79
C THR A 96 10.49 0.48 -10.38
N THR A 97 11.24 -0.04 -11.35
CA THR A 97 11.10 -1.39 -11.92
C THR A 97 11.80 -2.43 -11.05
N VAL A 98 10.99 -3.33 -10.47
CA VAL A 98 11.19 -4.73 -10.01
C VAL A 98 12.52 -5.17 -9.38
N GLU A 99 13.69 -4.74 -9.87
CA GLU A 99 14.99 -5.16 -9.34
C GLU A 99 15.28 -4.63 -7.92
N ASN A 100 14.70 -3.49 -7.53
CA ASN A 100 14.77 -2.94 -6.17
C ASN A 100 13.72 -3.47 -5.18
N ILE A 101 12.80 -4.33 -5.64
CA ILE A 101 11.75 -4.90 -4.79
C ILE A 101 12.23 -6.20 -4.14
N ARG A 102 13.10 -6.94 -4.84
CA ARG A 102 13.67 -8.18 -4.30
C ARG A 102 14.48 -7.90 -3.04
N ASN A 103 14.27 -8.74 -2.03
CA ASN A 103 14.87 -8.61 -0.70
C ASN A 103 14.39 -7.41 0.14
N ARG A 104 13.37 -6.66 -0.31
CA ARG A 104 12.74 -5.65 0.57
C ARG A 104 11.97 -6.38 1.66
N LYS A 105 12.34 -6.11 2.91
CA LYS A 105 11.65 -6.68 4.07
C LYS A 105 10.30 -6.00 4.28
N ILE A 106 9.23 -6.78 4.36
CA ILE A 106 7.88 -6.33 4.68
C ILE A 106 7.62 -6.59 6.16
N SER A 107 7.46 -5.53 6.94
CA SER A 107 7.23 -5.61 8.39
C SER A 107 5.88 -5.02 8.80
N SER A 108 5.21 -4.30 7.91
CA SER A 108 3.95 -3.61 8.16
C SER A 108 3.11 -3.44 6.89
N PRO A 109 1.79 -3.19 7.01
CA PRO A 109 0.95 -2.84 5.86
C PRO A 109 1.41 -1.55 5.15
N LYS A 110 2.07 -0.64 5.87
CA LYS A 110 2.69 0.56 5.29
C LYS A 110 3.79 0.20 4.30
N ASP A 111 4.61 -0.81 4.60
CA ASP A 111 5.64 -1.29 3.67
C ASP A 111 5.01 -1.84 2.38
N VAL A 112 3.88 -2.53 2.50
CA VAL A 112 3.11 -3.02 1.33
C VAL A 112 2.64 -1.85 0.49
N PHE A 113 2.01 -0.84 1.12
CA PHE A 113 1.56 0.37 0.43
C PHE A 113 2.71 1.05 -0.31
N GLU A 114 3.86 1.25 0.33
CA GLU A 114 5.03 1.86 -0.31
C GLU A 114 5.58 1.07 -1.50
N VAL A 115 5.52 -0.27 -1.44
CA VAL A 115 5.92 -1.14 -2.56
C VAL A 115 5.02 -0.98 -3.77
N VAL A 116 3.70 -0.89 -3.57
CA VAL A 116 2.72 -0.91 -4.66
C VAL A 116 2.28 0.48 -5.12
N ARG A 117 2.50 1.52 -4.31
CA ARG A 117 2.00 2.88 -4.54
C ARG A 117 2.26 3.39 -5.96
N SER A 118 3.50 3.28 -6.43
CA SER A 118 3.87 3.75 -7.78
C SER A 118 3.13 3.02 -8.92
N ARG A 119 2.67 1.79 -8.69
CA ARG A 119 1.94 0.97 -9.67
C ARG A 119 0.45 1.18 -9.60
N LEU A 120 -0.09 1.37 -8.39
CA LEU A 120 -1.52 1.43 -8.13
C LEU A 120 -2.10 2.86 -8.10
N MET A 121 -1.25 3.89 -7.99
CA MET A 121 -1.70 5.29 -7.98
C MET A 121 -2.33 5.70 -9.32
N ASN A 122 -3.51 6.32 -9.25
CA ASN A 122 -4.32 6.85 -10.36
C ASN A 122 -4.65 5.78 -11.41
N GLN A 123 -4.78 4.53 -10.98
CA GLN A 123 -5.31 3.49 -11.85
C GLN A 123 -6.84 3.63 -11.92
N GLU A 124 -7.36 3.81 -13.13
CA GLU A 124 -8.80 3.94 -13.39
C GLU A 124 -9.56 2.61 -13.26
N VAL A 125 -8.82 1.51 -13.13
CA VAL A 125 -9.35 0.15 -12.95
C VAL A 125 -8.68 -0.53 -11.76
N GLU A 126 -9.41 -1.46 -11.15
CA GLU A 126 -8.91 -2.27 -10.04
C GLU A 126 -7.81 -3.22 -10.53
N HIS A 127 -6.71 -3.30 -9.79
CA HIS A 127 -5.61 -4.22 -10.03
C HIS A 127 -5.36 -5.03 -8.77
N LEU A 128 -5.35 -6.35 -8.90
CA LEU A 128 -5.03 -7.26 -7.80
C LEU A 128 -3.59 -7.75 -7.96
N TYR A 129 -2.77 -7.59 -6.93
CA TYR A 129 -1.40 -8.05 -6.88
C TYR A 129 -1.17 -9.07 -5.76
N LEU A 130 -0.23 -9.97 -5.99
CA LEU A 130 0.30 -10.93 -5.03
C LEU A 130 1.75 -10.59 -4.70
N LEU A 131 2.02 -10.34 -3.43
CA LEU A 131 3.38 -10.27 -2.90
C LEU A 131 3.78 -11.65 -2.38
N ASN A 132 4.85 -12.20 -2.94
CA ASN A 132 5.41 -13.49 -2.54
C ASN A 132 6.59 -13.24 -1.59
N LEU A 133 6.56 -13.82 -0.39
CA LEU A 133 7.55 -13.54 0.65
C LEU A 133 8.34 -14.79 1.05
N ASP A 134 9.60 -14.58 1.44
CA ASP A 134 10.45 -15.62 2.05
C ASP A 134 10.17 -15.79 3.55
N THR A 135 10.91 -16.70 4.21
CA THR A 135 10.79 -16.99 5.66
C THR A 135 11.10 -15.79 6.57
N ARG A 136 11.76 -14.74 6.06
CA ARG A 136 12.13 -13.53 6.79
C ARG A 136 11.26 -12.33 6.38
N ASN A 137 10.16 -12.59 5.67
CA ASN A 137 9.26 -11.60 5.07
C ASN A 137 9.95 -10.68 4.05
N ASN A 138 11.02 -11.15 3.41
CA ASN A 138 11.58 -10.43 2.27
C ASN A 138 10.78 -10.75 1.02
N LEU A 139 10.54 -9.71 0.22
CA LEU A 139 9.78 -9.83 -1.02
C LEU A 139 10.60 -10.56 -2.09
N ILE A 140 10.06 -11.69 -2.56
CA ILE A 140 10.60 -12.53 -3.64
C ILE A 140 10.14 -11.99 -4.99
N SER A 141 8.85 -11.69 -5.11
CA SER A 141 8.22 -11.12 -6.29
C SER A 141 6.92 -10.39 -5.96
N LEU A 142 6.57 -9.45 -6.84
CA LEU A 142 5.27 -8.77 -6.90
C LEU A 142 4.64 -9.15 -8.24
N ASP A 143 3.61 -9.98 -8.22
CA ASP A 143 2.98 -10.51 -9.43
C ASP A 143 1.55 -9.97 -9.57
N LEU A 144 1.19 -9.48 -10.75
CA LEU A 144 -0.17 -9.03 -11.07
C LEU A 144 -1.07 -10.25 -11.29
N LEU A 145 -2.21 -10.30 -10.61
CA LEU A 145 -3.21 -11.35 -10.69
C LEU A 145 -4.32 -10.99 -11.68
N THR A 146 -4.93 -9.81 -11.56
CA THR A 146 -6.07 -9.38 -12.38
C THR A 146 -6.11 -7.86 -12.61
N ILE A 147 -6.82 -7.42 -13.65
CA ILE A 147 -7.13 -6.02 -13.97
C ILE A 147 -8.64 -5.91 -14.29
N GLY A 148 -9.44 -5.21 -13.47
CA GLY A 148 -10.92 -5.17 -13.48
C GLY A 148 -11.55 -6.57 -13.22
N THR A 149 -12.85 -6.81 -13.05
CA THR A 149 -14.02 -6.00 -12.61
C THR A 149 -14.51 -6.47 -11.24
N VAL A 150 -15.18 -5.54 -10.54
CA VAL A 150 -15.83 -5.56 -9.21
C VAL A 150 -16.77 -6.75 -8.89
N ASN A 151 -17.06 -7.68 -9.81
CA ASN A 151 -18.24 -8.56 -9.68
C ASN A 151 -18.06 -10.06 -9.87
N GLN A 152 -16.84 -10.60 -9.96
CA GLN A 152 -16.65 -12.05 -9.86
C GLN A 152 -15.18 -12.39 -9.64
N THR A 153 -14.93 -13.44 -8.89
CA THR A 153 -13.61 -13.96 -8.48
C THR A 153 -12.75 -14.31 -9.70
N LEU A 154 -12.13 -13.31 -10.35
CA LEU A 154 -11.39 -13.51 -11.60
C LEU A 154 -10.10 -14.33 -11.42
N VAL A 155 -9.59 -14.40 -10.19
CA VAL A 155 -8.48 -15.28 -9.85
C VAL A 155 -8.91 -16.30 -8.79
N SER A 156 -8.82 -17.57 -9.17
CA SER A 156 -9.10 -18.67 -8.26
C SER A 156 -8.02 -18.79 -7.18
N CYS A 157 -8.41 -19.22 -5.98
CA CYS A 157 -7.49 -19.57 -4.89
C CYS A 157 -6.36 -20.51 -5.37
N ARG A 158 -6.70 -21.48 -6.24
CA ARG A 158 -5.74 -22.39 -6.88
C ARG A 158 -4.64 -21.64 -7.64
N GLU A 159 -5.01 -20.61 -8.41
CA GLU A 159 -4.06 -19.86 -9.22
C GLU A 159 -3.12 -19.02 -8.35
N ILE A 160 -3.66 -18.38 -7.30
CA ILE A 160 -2.86 -17.64 -6.31
C ILE A 160 -1.78 -18.55 -5.70
N PHE A 161 -2.17 -19.72 -5.20
CA PHE A 161 -1.23 -20.63 -4.58
C PHE A 161 -0.30 -21.31 -5.58
N ARG A 162 -0.74 -21.56 -6.83
CA ARG A 162 0.14 -22.03 -7.90
C ARG A 162 1.28 -21.04 -8.14
N MET A 163 0.97 -19.75 -8.21
CA MET A 163 1.99 -18.69 -8.36
C MET A 163 2.91 -18.65 -7.15
N ALA A 164 2.37 -18.68 -5.94
CA ALA A 164 3.17 -18.67 -4.71
C ALA A 164 4.16 -19.85 -4.64
N LEU A 165 3.69 -21.05 -4.99
CA LEU A 165 4.51 -22.27 -5.04
C LEU A 165 5.63 -22.17 -6.07
N LEU A 166 5.33 -21.67 -7.28
CA LEU A 166 6.34 -21.51 -8.34
C LEU A 166 7.44 -20.51 -7.98
N LYS A 167 7.13 -19.54 -7.12
CA LYS A 167 8.10 -18.55 -6.62
C LYS A 167 8.84 -19.02 -5.36
N GLY A 168 8.46 -20.16 -4.78
CA GLY A 168 9.00 -20.64 -3.50
C GLY A 168 8.62 -19.75 -2.31
N ALA A 169 7.43 -19.14 -2.35
CA ALA A 169 6.94 -18.30 -1.27
C ALA A 169 6.61 -19.13 -0.03
N VAL A 170 6.99 -18.61 1.15
CA VAL A 170 6.59 -19.15 2.46
C VAL A 170 5.36 -18.44 3.00
N SER A 171 5.14 -17.21 2.56
CA SER A 171 3.95 -16.45 2.89
C SER A 171 3.60 -15.48 1.77
N ILE A 172 2.35 -15.02 1.77
CA ILE A 172 1.81 -14.15 0.74
C ILE A 172 1.09 -12.95 1.35
N ILE A 173 1.04 -11.84 0.61
CA ILE A 173 0.16 -10.70 0.89
C ILE A 173 -0.62 -10.41 -0.39
N LEU A 174 -1.93 -10.22 -0.23
CA LEU A 174 -2.80 -9.77 -1.32
C LEU A 174 -2.96 -8.26 -1.25
N VAL A 175 -3.00 -7.57 -2.39
CA VAL A 175 -3.21 -6.12 -2.41
C VAL A 175 -3.93 -5.65 -3.66
N HIS A 176 -4.90 -4.76 -3.51
CA HIS A 176 -5.61 -4.15 -4.64
C HIS A 176 -5.94 -2.70 -4.41
N ASN A 177 -6.16 -1.97 -5.51
CA ASN A 177 -6.67 -0.61 -5.47
C ASN A 177 -8.18 -0.56 -5.70
N HIS A 178 -8.84 0.38 -5.04
CA HIS A 178 -10.22 0.76 -5.38
C HIS A 178 -10.20 2.05 -6.21
N PRO A 179 -10.66 2.04 -7.48
CA PRO A 179 -10.70 3.26 -8.31
C PRO A 179 -11.59 4.38 -7.74
N SER A 180 -12.52 4.04 -6.84
CA SER A 180 -13.35 4.99 -6.09
C SER A 180 -12.55 5.86 -5.11
N ASN A 181 -11.28 5.53 -4.87
CA ASN A 181 -10.41 6.12 -3.86
C ASN A 181 -10.87 5.94 -2.40
N ASP A 182 -11.87 5.08 -2.15
CA ASP A 182 -12.22 4.60 -0.83
C ASP A 182 -11.53 3.23 -0.59
N PRO A 183 -10.59 3.10 0.36
CA PRO A 183 -9.92 1.82 0.64
C PRO A 183 -10.77 0.85 1.47
N THR A 184 -12.05 1.13 1.73
CA THR A 184 -12.94 0.24 2.50
C THR A 184 -13.14 -1.09 1.77
N PRO A 185 -12.80 -2.24 2.38
CA PRO A 185 -12.93 -3.54 1.72
C PRO A 185 -14.39 -3.91 1.48
N SER A 186 -14.66 -4.52 0.32
CA SER A 186 -15.96 -5.10 0.00
C SER A 186 -16.21 -6.42 0.76
N SER A 187 -17.44 -6.93 0.67
CA SER A 187 -17.79 -8.22 1.27
C SER A 187 -17.06 -9.39 0.59
N GLU A 188 -16.78 -9.22 -0.70
CA GLU A 188 -16.05 -10.11 -1.58
C GLU A 188 -14.57 -10.14 -1.17
N ASP A 189 -13.96 -8.98 -0.89
CA ASP A 189 -12.59 -8.87 -0.39
C ASP A 189 -12.43 -9.63 0.93
N ILE A 190 -13.36 -9.42 1.86
CA ILE A 190 -13.40 -10.10 3.15
C ILE A 190 -13.54 -11.62 2.96
N SER A 191 -14.42 -12.05 2.06
CA SER A 191 -14.66 -13.47 1.80
C SER A 191 -13.44 -14.15 1.17
N LEU A 192 -12.81 -13.52 0.17
CA LEU A 192 -11.58 -13.99 -0.44
C LEU A 192 -10.45 -14.09 0.59
N THR A 193 -10.30 -13.07 1.44
CA THR A 193 -9.29 -13.06 2.52
C THR A 193 -9.43 -14.27 3.42
N LYS A 194 -10.65 -14.59 3.86
CA LYS A 194 -10.93 -15.73 4.74
C LYS A 194 -10.60 -17.06 4.07
N ILE A 195 -11.02 -17.23 2.81
CA ILE A 195 -10.74 -18.44 2.01
C ILE A 195 -9.23 -18.63 1.86
N LEU A 196 -8.50 -17.58 1.48
CA LEU A 196 -7.04 -17.66 1.29
C LEU A 196 -6.30 -17.93 2.61
N ALA A 197 -6.73 -17.33 3.71
CA ALA A 197 -6.14 -17.60 5.03
C ALA A 197 -6.30 -19.08 5.44
N GLU A 198 -7.48 -19.66 5.20
CA GLU A 198 -7.75 -21.07 5.50
C GLU A 198 -6.94 -22.02 4.61
N PHE A 199 -6.99 -21.82 3.28
CA PHE A 199 -6.25 -22.64 2.32
C PHE A 199 -4.74 -22.55 2.51
N GLY A 200 -4.22 -21.35 2.74
CA GLY A 200 -2.80 -21.10 2.91
C GLY A 200 -2.22 -21.84 4.12
N LYS A 201 -2.98 -21.92 5.21
CA LYS A 201 -2.60 -22.69 6.41
C LYS A 201 -2.38 -24.17 6.09
N GLY A 202 -3.23 -24.75 5.24
CA GLY A 202 -3.12 -26.16 4.82
C GLY A 202 -1.91 -26.43 3.92
N LEU A 203 -1.51 -25.46 3.10
CA LEU A 203 -0.38 -25.56 2.17
C LEU A 203 0.97 -25.16 2.78
N GLY A 204 0.98 -24.60 3.99
CA GLY A 204 2.18 -24.02 4.60
C GLY A 204 2.59 -22.69 3.97
N ILE A 205 1.68 -22.00 3.27
CA ILE A 205 1.87 -20.68 2.67
C ILE A 205 0.89 -19.72 3.31
N ASN A 206 1.30 -19.05 4.38
CA ASN A 206 0.38 -18.22 5.17
C ASN A 206 0.02 -16.91 4.43
N LEU A 207 -1.26 -16.53 4.43
CA LEU A 207 -1.67 -15.18 4.11
C LEU A 207 -1.33 -14.26 5.29
N ILE A 208 -0.38 -13.35 5.11
CA ILE A 208 0.06 -12.42 6.15
C ILE A 208 -0.93 -11.27 6.32
N ASP A 209 -1.45 -10.76 5.20
CA ASP A 209 -2.42 -9.68 5.14
C ASP A 209 -3.12 -9.60 3.78
N HIS A 210 -4.22 -8.85 3.73
CA HIS A 210 -4.85 -8.35 2.52
C HIS A 210 -5.02 -6.84 2.67
N VAL A 211 -4.36 -6.07 1.81
CA VAL A 211 -4.31 -4.60 1.89
C VAL A 211 -5.10 -3.97 0.75
N VAL A 212 -6.06 -3.12 1.07
CA VAL A 212 -6.77 -2.31 0.08
C VAL A 212 -6.14 -0.93 0.04
N VAL A 213 -5.85 -0.39 -1.14
CA VAL A 213 -5.16 0.90 -1.30
C VAL A 213 -6.00 1.90 -2.09
N SER A 214 -5.86 3.18 -1.72
CA SER A 214 -6.28 4.33 -2.52
C SER A 214 -5.06 5.18 -2.87
N ASP A 215 -5.25 6.33 -3.53
CA ASP A 215 -4.14 7.22 -3.90
C ASP A 215 -3.35 7.77 -2.67
N SER A 216 -4.02 7.94 -1.52
CA SER A 216 -3.44 8.54 -0.31
C SER A 216 -3.45 7.63 0.91
N GLU A 217 -4.29 6.59 0.95
CA GLU A 217 -4.55 5.79 2.14
C GLU A 217 -4.54 4.29 1.83
N PHE A 218 -4.56 3.48 2.90
CA PHE A 218 -4.69 2.03 2.79
C PHE A 218 -5.40 1.48 4.02
N ILE A 219 -6.08 0.33 3.84
CA ILE A 219 -6.67 -0.46 4.93
C ILE A 219 -6.08 -1.86 4.90
N SER A 220 -5.62 -2.32 6.06
CA SER A 220 -5.27 -3.72 6.31
C SER A 220 -6.51 -4.46 6.81
N ILE A 221 -7.00 -5.43 6.04
CA ILE A 221 -8.16 -6.23 6.43
C ILE A 221 -7.86 -7.02 7.71
N LYS A 222 -6.62 -7.50 7.89
CA LYS A 222 -6.21 -8.15 9.13
C LYS A 222 -6.32 -7.22 10.34
N SER A 223 -5.85 -5.99 10.21
CA SER A 223 -5.86 -5.01 11.30
C SER A 223 -7.30 -4.60 11.66
N MET A 224 -8.18 -4.49 10.66
CA MET A 224 -9.61 -4.26 10.84
C MET A 224 -10.25 -5.35 11.71
N PHE A 225 -10.05 -6.63 11.39
CA PHE A 225 -10.60 -7.73 12.21
C PHE A 225 -10.06 -7.77 13.65
N GLN A 226 -8.80 -7.40 13.86
CA GLN A 226 -8.20 -7.33 15.20
C GLN A 226 -8.82 -6.22 16.05
N LEU A 227 -9.13 -5.07 15.44
CA LEU A 227 -9.77 -3.95 16.13
C LEU A 227 -11.23 -4.26 16.52
N ASP A 228 -11.98 -4.93 15.64
CA ASP A 228 -13.36 -5.34 15.92
C ASP A 228 -13.41 -6.34 17.08
N SER A 229 -12.47 -7.30 17.09
CA SER A 229 -12.34 -8.28 18.18
C SER A 229 -12.02 -7.62 19.53
N ALA A 230 -11.22 -6.54 19.52
CA ALA A 230 -10.86 -5.77 20.71
C ALA A 230 -11.95 -4.79 21.19
N LYS A 231 -12.92 -4.44 20.33
CA LYS A 231 -14.11 -3.67 20.74
C LYS A 231 -15.17 -4.58 21.36
N GLY A 232 -15.45 -5.74 20.75
CA GLY A 232 -16.39 -6.71 21.32
C GLY A 232 -16.01 -7.16 22.74
N GLN A 233 -14.71 -7.36 23.01
CA GLN A 233 -14.24 -7.69 24.36
C GLN A 233 -14.43 -6.55 25.38
N ARG A 234 -14.33 -5.28 24.96
CA ARG A 234 -14.55 -4.11 25.84
C ARG A 234 -16.04 -3.90 26.12
N ASP A 235 -16.88 -4.08 25.10
CA ASP A 235 -18.32 -3.99 25.25
C ASP A 235 -18.86 -5.11 26.16
N ASP A 236 -18.28 -6.33 26.09
CA ASP A 236 -18.62 -7.44 26.99
C ASP A 236 -18.16 -7.20 28.44
N GLU A 237 -16.98 -6.59 28.66
CA GLU A 237 -16.47 -6.23 30.00
C GLU A 237 -17.25 -5.09 30.66
N GLU A 238 -17.62 -4.04 29.92
CA GLU A 238 -18.47 -2.95 30.44
C GLU A 238 -19.90 -3.43 30.77
N ASN A 239 -20.43 -4.38 29.99
CA ASN A 239 -21.76 -4.94 30.23
C ASN A 239 -21.78 -5.90 31.43
N PHE A 240 -20.65 -6.57 31.74
CA PHE A 240 -20.47 -7.32 32.99
C PHE A 240 -20.29 -6.42 34.22
N GLY A 241 -19.60 -5.29 34.08
CA GLY A 241 -19.45 -4.28 35.14
C GLY A 241 -20.76 -3.60 35.54
N ASN A 242 -21.66 -3.36 34.58
CA ASN A 242 -22.97 -2.77 34.86
C ASN A 242 -24.00 -3.78 35.41
N LYS A 243 -23.91 -5.06 35.04
CA LYS A 243 -24.77 -6.12 35.62
C LYS A 243 -24.39 -6.48 37.07
N SER A 244 -23.13 -6.32 37.45
CA SER A 244 -22.68 -6.63 38.82
C SER A 244 -23.06 -5.55 39.86
N LEU A 245 -23.38 -4.32 39.43
CA LEU A 245 -23.89 -3.26 40.29
C LEU A 245 -25.43 -3.33 40.51
N HIS A 246 -26.19 -3.92 39.59
CA HIS A 246 -27.64 -4.06 39.72
C HIS A 246 -28.10 -5.30 40.50
N ASN A 247 -27.27 -6.35 40.64
CA ASN A 247 -27.67 -7.60 41.30
C ASN A 247 -27.51 -7.62 42.84
N ASN A 248 -27.07 -6.53 43.48
CA ASN A 248 -26.87 -6.49 44.93
C ASN A 248 -28.05 -5.88 45.72
N GLN A 249 -29.19 -5.57 45.08
CA GLN A 249 -30.38 -5.06 45.79
C GLN A 249 -31.60 -6.00 45.82
N GLU A 250 -31.56 -7.16 45.17
CA GLU A 250 -32.73 -8.06 45.11
C GLU A 250 -32.40 -9.52 45.48
N ILE A 251 -31.75 -9.77 46.63
CA ILE A 251 -31.82 -11.12 47.24
C ILE A 251 -31.93 -11.00 48.78
N ARG A 252 -33.11 -10.55 49.22
CA ARG A 252 -33.66 -10.88 50.54
C ARG A 252 -35.14 -11.19 50.39
N SER A 253 -35.45 -12.43 50.00
CA SER A 253 -36.54 -13.23 50.56
C SER A 253 -36.85 -14.42 49.65
N GLN A 254 -37.13 -15.54 50.31
CA GLN A 254 -37.90 -16.70 49.83
C GLN A 254 -37.17 -17.80 49.04
N ASP A 255 -36.97 -18.87 49.82
CA ASP A 255 -37.47 -20.23 49.58
C ASP A 255 -36.59 -21.27 48.90
N ARG A 256 -36.21 -22.21 49.78
CA ARG A 256 -35.67 -23.53 49.53
C ARG A 256 -36.61 -24.33 48.63
N VAL A 257 -36.10 -24.89 47.54
CA VAL A 257 -36.49 -26.22 47.07
C VAL A 257 -35.24 -26.95 46.59
N HIS A 258 -35.11 -28.19 47.06
CA HIS A 258 -34.04 -29.14 46.86
C HIS A 258 -34.32 -30.05 45.63
N ILE A 259 -33.36 -30.93 45.30
CA ILE A 259 -33.42 -32.15 44.45
C ILE A 259 -32.81 -31.97 43.03
N PRO A 260 -32.03 -32.94 42.47
CA PRO A 260 -30.70 -33.39 42.90
C PRO A 260 -29.70 -33.45 41.71
N ILE A 261 -28.47 -33.83 42.03
CA ILE A 261 -27.33 -33.97 41.11
C ILE A 261 -27.40 -35.35 40.45
N ASN A 262 -27.21 -35.44 39.12
CA ASN A 262 -26.78 -36.69 38.51
C ASN A 262 -25.58 -36.46 37.58
N SER A 263 -24.59 -37.31 37.80
CA SER A 263 -23.21 -37.27 37.34
C SER A 263 -23.05 -38.14 36.10
N TYR A 264 -22.39 -37.63 35.06
CA TYR A 264 -21.65 -38.48 34.13
C TYR A 264 -20.38 -37.77 33.65
N ASN A 265 -19.29 -38.16 34.30
CA ASN A 265 -17.93 -37.95 33.87
C ASN A 265 -17.59 -39.03 32.84
N LYS A 266 -17.03 -38.67 31.68
CA LYS A 266 -16.07 -39.55 31.00
C LYS A 266 -15.12 -38.76 30.11
N SER A 267 -13.85 -38.94 30.46
CA SER A 267 -12.62 -38.66 29.72
C SER A 267 -12.57 -39.37 28.36
N PHE A 268 -11.57 -39.03 27.54
CA PHE A 268 -10.70 -39.88 26.69
C PHE A 268 -10.11 -38.97 25.58
N SER A 269 -8.92 -38.41 25.77
CA SER A 269 -7.59 -38.97 25.47
C SER A 269 -7.17 -38.88 23.99
N HIS A 270 -6.09 -38.13 23.78
CA HIS A 270 -5.18 -38.20 22.64
C HIS A 270 -4.90 -39.63 22.16
N LYS A 271 -4.93 -39.84 20.84
CA LYS A 271 -4.03 -40.75 20.10
C LYS A 271 -3.99 -40.38 18.62
N PHE A 272 -2.94 -39.63 18.25
CA PHE A 272 -2.46 -39.52 16.87
C PHE A 272 -1.74 -40.82 16.53
N VAL A 273 -2.08 -41.45 15.39
CA VAL A 273 -1.26 -42.50 14.77
C VAL A 273 -1.00 -42.07 13.33
N TYR A 274 0.25 -41.70 13.05
CA TYR A 274 0.80 -41.61 11.70
C TYR A 274 0.92 -43.02 11.14
N LYS A 275 0.44 -43.24 9.91
CA LYS A 275 0.88 -44.38 9.09
C LYS A 275 1.27 -43.89 7.70
N GLN A 276 2.57 -43.92 7.46
CA GLN A 276 3.22 -43.91 6.16
C GLN A 276 2.58 -44.92 5.22
N ALA A 277 2.42 -44.55 3.95
CA ALA A 277 2.44 -45.47 2.83
C ALA A 277 3.18 -44.78 1.68
N LEU A 278 4.45 -45.16 1.54
CA LEU A 278 5.19 -45.15 0.28
C LEU A 278 4.63 -46.28 -0.59
N LEU A 279 4.20 -45.95 -1.81
CA LEU A 279 4.43 -46.67 -3.07
C LEU A 279 4.11 -45.71 -4.22
#